data_AF-A0A662CCJ0-F1
#
_entry.id   AF-A0A662CCJ0-F1
#
_cell.length_a   1.000
_cell.length_b   1.000
_cell.length_c   1.000
_cell.angle_alpha   90.00
_cell.angle_beta   90.00
_cell.angle_gamma   90.00
#
_symmetry.space_group_name_H-M   'P 1'
#
loop_
_entity.id
_entity.type
_entity.pdbx_description
1 polymer ?
#
loop_
_entity_poly.entity_id
_entity_poly.type
_entity_poly.pdbx_seq_one_letter_code
_entity_poly.pdbx_strand_id
1 'polypeptide(L)'
;SARYSRMGEITFPDMKPAEGNIRKLLMELEGVTEREARFRTVIALILNGVECQFEGIVKGEITLDSSGAEGFGYDPVFRPAGYHKTFAEMDLELKNQISHRAKAVQQLTEFLTGM
;
A
#
# COMPACT_ATOMS: atom_id res chain seq x y z
N SER A 1 -5.40 1.35 -2.78
CA SER A 1 -6.70 0.65 -2.68
C SER A 1 -6.56 -0.72 -3.33
N ALA A 2 -6.69 -1.82 -2.57
CA ALA A 2 -6.74 -3.18 -3.13
C ALA A 2 -8.15 -3.54 -3.66
N ARG A 3 -8.97 -2.54 -4.01
CA ARG A 3 -10.37 -2.72 -4.44
C ARG A 3 -10.54 -2.92 -5.95
N TYR A 4 -9.46 -2.89 -6.74
CA TYR A 4 -9.52 -2.87 -8.20
C TYR A 4 -9.45 -4.23 -8.91
N SER A 5 -9.45 -5.34 -8.18
CA SER A 5 -9.53 -6.68 -8.81
C SER A 5 -10.94 -7.04 -9.32
N ARG A 6 -11.70 -6.06 -9.81
CA ARG A 6 -12.98 -6.29 -10.50
C ARG A 6 -12.98 -5.86 -11.96
N MET A 7 -11.85 -5.36 -12.50
CA MET A 7 -11.69 -5.07 -13.92
C MET A 7 -11.11 -6.26 -14.72
N GLY A 8 -11.40 -7.48 -14.30
CA GLY A 8 -11.03 -8.73 -14.97
C GLY A 8 -11.79 -9.92 -14.38
N GLU A 9 -11.66 -11.11 -14.98
CA GLU A 9 -12.20 -12.33 -14.39
C GLU A 9 -11.65 -12.54 -12.97
N ILE A 10 -12.55 -12.78 -12.02
CA ILE A 10 -12.18 -13.06 -10.64
C ILE A 10 -11.39 -14.38 -10.64
N THR A 11 -10.08 -14.29 -10.41
CA THR A 11 -9.19 -15.46 -10.46
C THR A 11 -9.47 -16.46 -9.33
N PHE A 12 -9.94 -15.98 -8.18
CA PHE A 12 -10.27 -16.81 -7.00
C PHE A 12 -11.63 -16.40 -6.42
N PRO A 13 -12.75 -16.89 -6.97
CA PRO A 13 -14.10 -16.45 -6.59
C PRO A 13 -14.49 -16.87 -5.16
N ASP A 14 -13.90 -17.95 -4.65
CA ASP A 14 -14.20 -18.49 -3.31
C ASP A 14 -13.37 -17.85 -2.19
N MET A 15 -12.47 -16.91 -2.51
CA MET A 15 -11.60 -16.24 -1.53
C MET A 15 -12.07 -14.81 -1.26
N LYS A 16 -11.75 -14.26 -0.08
CA LYS A 16 -11.96 -12.82 0.13
C LYS A 16 -11.14 -12.04 -0.90
N PRO A 17 -11.65 -10.91 -1.44
CA PRO A 17 -10.96 -10.20 -2.52
C PRO A 17 -9.50 -9.84 -2.22
N ALA A 18 -9.18 -9.45 -0.98
CA ALA A 18 -7.80 -9.13 -0.59
C ALA A 18 -6.90 -10.38 -0.62
N GLU A 19 -7.37 -11.50 -0.07
CA GLU A 19 -6.66 -12.77 -0.04
C GLU A 19 -6.43 -13.31 -1.46
N GLY A 20 -7.46 -13.24 -2.32
CA GLY A 20 -7.34 -13.61 -3.74
C GLY A 20 -6.32 -12.76 -4.49
N ASN A 21 -6.27 -11.44 -4.22
CA ASN A 21 -5.30 -10.54 -4.84
C ASN A 21 -3.87 -10.82 -4.39
N ILE A 22 -3.67 -11.08 -3.09
CA ILE A 22 -2.37 -11.49 -2.55
C ILE A 22 -1.94 -12.80 -3.21
N ARG A 23 -2.81 -13.80 -3.26
CA ARG A 23 -2.51 -15.10 -3.87
C ARG A 23 -2.12 -14.95 -5.33
N LYS A 24 -2.89 -14.16 -6.10
CA LYS A 24 -2.58 -13.87 -7.49
C LYS A 24 -1.20 -13.23 -7.64
N LEU A 25 -0.93 -12.19 -6.86
CA LEU A 25 0.36 -11.49 -6.88
C LEU A 25 1.53 -12.42 -6.59
N LEU A 26 1.42 -13.27 -5.57
CA LEU A 26 2.48 -14.22 -5.22
C LEU A 26 2.72 -15.26 -6.30
N MET A 27 1.65 -15.78 -6.93
CA MET A 27 1.75 -16.70 -8.06
C MET A 27 2.40 -16.05 -9.29
N GLU A 28 2.02 -14.81 -9.62
CA GLU A 28 2.61 -14.07 -10.75
C GLU A 28 4.09 -13.74 -10.54
N LEU A 29 4.56 -13.71 -9.27
CA LEU A 29 5.94 -13.46 -8.92
C LEU A 29 6.71 -14.74 -8.54
N GLU A 30 6.18 -15.93 -8.82
CA GLU A 30 6.89 -17.18 -8.56
C GLU A 30 8.19 -17.24 -9.40
N GLY A 31 9.32 -17.55 -8.77
CA GLY A 31 10.64 -17.57 -9.41
C GLY A 31 11.25 -16.19 -9.74
N VAL A 32 10.55 -15.09 -9.47
CA VAL A 32 11.06 -13.72 -9.70
C VAL A 32 11.94 -13.28 -8.53
N THR A 33 13.20 -12.92 -8.83
CA THR A 33 14.17 -12.38 -7.86
C THR A 33 13.98 -10.90 -7.60
N GLU A 34 13.64 -10.13 -8.63
CA GLU A 34 13.42 -8.68 -8.55
C GLU A 34 12.00 -8.39 -8.04
N ARG A 35 11.87 -8.20 -6.73
CA ARG A 35 10.57 -8.03 -6.05
C ARG A 35 10.34 -6.61 -5.51
N GLU A 36 11.15 -5.64 -5.95
CA GLU A 36 10.99 -4.25 -5.55
C GLU A 36 9.59 -3.73 -5.88
N ALA A 37 8.97 -3.08 -4.90
CA ALA A 37 7.63 -2.53 -5.01
C ALA A 37 7.52 -1.21 -4.27
N ARG A 38 6.42 -0.49 -4.52
CA ARG A 38 6.10 0.70 -3.73
C ARG A 38 4.60 0.81 -3.49
N PHE A 39 4.26 1.25 -2.29
CA PHE A 39 2.95 1.84 -2.07
C PHE A 39 2.99 3.34 -2.39
N ARG A 40 1.90 3.82 -3.00
CA ARG A 40 1.71 5.22 -3.40
C ARG A 40 0.32 5.70 -2.95
N THR A 41 0.23 6.89 -2.39
CA THR A 41 -1.02 7.63 -2.17
C THR A 41 -0.86 9.01 -2.77
N VAL A 42 -1.84 9.43 -3.56
CA VAL A 42 -1.98 10.80 -4.05
C VAL A 42 -3.27 11.36 -3.47
N ILE A 43 -3.21 12.50 -2.81
CA ILE A 43 -4.37 13.25 -2.32
C ILE A 43 -4.52 14.48 -3.21
N ALA A 44 -5.68 14.63 -3.85
CA ALA A 44 -6.02 15.83 -4.60
C ALA A 44 -6.90 16.76 -3.75
N LEU A 45 -6.48 18.01 -3.59
CA LEU A 45 -7.22 19.08 -2.95
C LEU A 45 -7.62 20.09 -4.02
N ILE A 46 -8.93 20.36 -4.14
CA ILE A 46 -9.43 21.45 -4.97
C ILE A 46 -9.80 22.61 -4.05
N LEU A 47 -9.06 23.72 -4.14
CA LEU A 47 -9.24 24.90 -3.31
C LEU A 47 -9.38 26.13 -4.19
N ASN A 48 -10.51 26.84 -4.08
CA ASN A 48 -10.83 28.02 -4.89
C ASN A 48 -10.69 27.78 -6.41
N GLY A 49 -11.02 26.57 -6.86
CA GLY A 49 -10.90 26.17 -8.27
C GLY A 49 -9.50 25.77 -8.72
N VAL A 50 -8.49 25.79 -7.83
CA VAL A 50 -7.13 25.31 -8.10
C VAL A 50 -6.95 23.91 -7.53
N GLU A 51 -6.39 23.00 -8.32
CA GLU A 51 -6.03 21.65 -7.87
C GLU A 51 -4.59 21.59 -7.36
N CYS A 52 -4.40 21.06 -6.16
CA CYS A 52 -3.12 20.71 -5.58
C CYS A 52 -3.06 19.19 -5.33
N GLN A 53 -1.91 18.57 -5.55
CA GLN A 53 -1.71 17.14 -5.30
C GLN A 53 -0.60 16.91 -4.27
N PHE A 54 -0.82 15.97 -3.37
CA PHE A 54 0.13 15.58 -2.32
C PHE A 54 0.43 14.09 -2.43
N GLU A 55 1.70 13.75 -2.58
CA GLU A 55 2.12 12.39 -2.90
C GLU A 55 2.97 11.78 -1.79
N GLY A 56 2.51 10.67 -1.22
CA GLY A 56 3.30 9.85 -0.35
C GLY A 56 3.68 8.53 -1.01
N ILE A 57 4.98 8.20 -0.96
CA ILE A 57 5.54 6.94 -1.44
C ILE A 57 6.27 6.22 -0.29
N VAL A 58 6.09 4.91 -0.23
CA VAL A 58 6.98 4.01 0.52
C VAL A 58 7.50 2.94 -0.43
N LYS A 59 8.82 2.87 -0.56
CA LYS A 59 9.51 1.78 -1.26
C LYS A 59 9.65 0.57 -0.35
N GLY A 60 9.72 -0.60 -0.94
CA GLY A 60 9.87 -1.87 -0.26
C GLY A 60 9.96 -2.99 -1.27
N GLU A 61 9.56 -4.17 -0.84
CA GLU A 61 9.56 -5.37 -1.65
C GLU A 61 8.34 -6.24 -1.34
N ILE A 62 7.97 -7.07 -2.31
CA ILE A 62 6.97 -8.11 -2.10
C ILE A 62 7.66 -9.34 -1.49
N THR A 63 7.18 -9.84 -0.37
CA THR A 63 7.71 -11.04 0.27
C THR A 63 7.36 -12.30 -0.53
N LEU A 64 8.02 -13.42 -0.22
CA LEU A 64 7.72 -14.72 -0.84
C LEU A 64 6.38 -15.27 -0.36
N ASP A 65 6.07 -15.06 0.92
CA ASP A 65 4.85 -15.52 1.58
C ASP A 65 4.19 -14.38 2.37
N SER A 66 2.90 -14.56 2.65
CA SER A 66 2.14 -13.65 3.50
C SER A 66 2.54 -13.81 4.97
N SER A 67 2.74 -12.71 5.69
CA SER A 67 2.94 -12.68 7.14
C SER A 67 2.15 -11.54 7.79
N GLY A 68 1.71 -11.74 9.04
CA GLY A 68 0.89 -10.78 9.78
C GLY A 68 -0.60 -10.81 9.39
N ALA A 69 -1.43 -10.20 10.25
CA ALA A 69 -2.88 -10.18 10.13
C ALA A 69 -3.49 -8.78 10.19
N GLU A 70 -2.69 -7.77 10.56
CA GLU A 70 -3.16 -6.40 10.72
C GLU A 70 -3.21 -5.65 9.38
N GLY A 71 -3.97 -4.56 9.33
CA GLY A 71 -4.04 -3.73 8.13
C GLY A 71 -4.99 -4.24 7.05
N PHE A 72 -4.66 -3.98 5.78
CA PHE A 72 -5.56 -4.26 4.65
C PHE A 72 -4.81 -4.40 3.32
N GLY A 73 -5.47 -4.99 2.32
CA GLY A 73 -4.92 -5.07 0.97
C GLY A 73 -3.64 -5.91 0.91
N TYR A 74 -2.55 -5.35 0.40
CA TYR A 74 -1.27 -6.06 0.22
C TYR A 74 -0.32 -5.93 1.40
N ASP A 75 -0.77 -5.36 2.53
CA ASP A 75 0.07 -5.19 3.72
C ASP A 75 0.75 -6.50 4.19
N PRO A 76 0.11 -7.69 4.13
CA PRO A 76 0.74 -8.94 4.56
C PRO A 76 1.88 -9.44 3.68
N VAL A 77 2.04 -8.88 2.47
CA VAL A 77 3.11 -9.27 1.55
C VAL A 77 4.04 -8.11 1.21
N PHE A 78 3.86 -6.94 1.82
CA PHE A 78 4.71 -5.79 1.55
C PHE A 78 5.63 -5.53 2.73
N ARG A 79 6.93 -5.67 2.50
CA ARG A 79 7.98 -5.30 3.46
C ARG A 79 8.58 -3.95 3.07
N PRO A 80 8.38 -2.88 3.86
CA PRO A 80 8.96 -1.57 3.56
C PRO A 80 10.48 -1.61 3.70
N ALA A 81 11.17 -0.83 2.86
CA ALA A 81 12.63 -0.73 2.88
C ALA A 81 13.12 -0.26 4.25
N GLY A 82 14.16 -0.92 4.78
CA GLY A 82 14.72 -0.64 6.11
C GLY A 82 14.03 -1.37 7.27
N TYR A 83 13.06 -2.24 7.00
CA TYR A 83 12.38 -3.05 8.01
C TYR A 83 12.41 -4.53 7.67
N HIS A 84 12.33 -5.38 8.71
CA HIS A 84 12.28 -6.83 8.56
C HIS A 84 10.85 -7.39 8.58
N LYS A 85 9.88 -6.58 9.02
CA LYS A 85 8.47 -6.93 9.14
C LYS A 85 7.67 -6.41 7.96
N THR A 86 6.65 -7.15 7.55
CA THR A 86 5.62 -6.67 6.63
C THR A 86 4.76 -5.59 7.30
N PHE A 87 4.02 -4.82 6.50
CA PHE A 87 3.06 -3.84 7.04
C PHE A 87 1.91 -4.45 7.84
N ALA A 88 1.63 -5.75 7.72
CA ALA A 88 0.63 -6.44 8.53
C ALA A 88 1.16 -7.01 9.85
N GLU A 89 2.49 -6.99 10.04
CA GLU A 89 3.16 -7.37 11.29
C GLU A 89 3.57 -6.15 12.14
N MET A 90 3.41 -4.95 11.58
CA MET A 90 3.71 -3.70 12.28
C MET A 90 2.53 -3.23 13.10
N ASP A 91 2.83 -2.71 14.29
CA ASP A 91 1.83 -2.01 15.09
C ASP A 91 1.27 -0.82 14.32
N LEU A 92 -0.02 -0.55 14.54
CA LEU A 92 -0.75 0.49 13.83
C LEU A 92 -0.08 1.87 13.99
N GLU A 93 0.47 2.16 15.17
CA GLU A 93 1.17 3.42 15.44
C GLU A 93 2.40 3.59 14.54
N LEU A 94 3.30 2.61 14.52
CA LEU A 94 4.50 2.64 13.68
C LEU A 94 4.12 2.78 12.20
N LYS A 95 3.14 2.00 11.75
CA LYS A 95 2.65 2.07 10.37
C LYS A 95 2.09 3.45 10.03
N ASN A 96 1.35 4.06 10.94
CA ASN A 96 0.81 5.40 10.76
C ASN A 96 1.88 6.49 10.73
N GLN A 97 3.10 6.23 11.23
CA GLN A 97 4.22 7.17 11.08
C GLN A 97 4.89 7.04 9.71
N ILE A 98 5.04 5.82 9.19
CA ILE A 98 5.89 5.57 8.02
C ILE A 98 5.12 5.34 6.72
N SER A 99 3.81 5.12 6.78
CA SER A 99 3.02 4.73 5.60
C SER A 99 2.99 5.82 4.54
N HIS A 100 2.83 5.38 3.29
CA HIS A 100 2.63 6.24 2.13
C HIS A 100 1.42 7.17 2.29
N ARG A 101 0.36 6.74 2.99
CA ARG A 101 -0.78 7.61 3.29
C ARG A 101 -0.40 8.70 4.30
N ALA A 102 0.30 8.32 5.37
CA ALA A 102 0.75 9.28 6.39
C ALA A 102 1.62 10.38 5.77
N LYS A 103 2.56 10.01 4.89
CA LYS A 103 3.39 10.97 4.15
C LYS A 103 2.57 11.92 3.27
N ALA A 104 1.56 11.42 2.57
CA ALA A 104 0.69 12.27 1.75
C ALA A 104 -0.15 13.23 2.61
N VAL A 105 -0.68 12.75 3.73
CA VAL A 105 -1.45 13.57 4.69
C VAL A 105 -0.55 14.62 5.34
N GLN A 106 0.68 14.27 5.71
CA GLN A 106 1.64 15.21 6.27
C GLN A 106 1.90 16.38 5.32
N GLN A 107 2.17 16.10 4.03
CA GLN A 107 2.37 17.16 3.03
C GLN A 107 1.12 18.05 2.86
N LEU A 108 -0.08 17.44 2.87
CA LEU A 108 -1.33 18.20 2.84
C LEU A 108 -1.47 19.10 4.09
N THR A 109 -1.19 18.56 5.27
CA THR A 109 -1.26 19.33 6.53
C THR A 109 -0.26 20.47 6.52
N GLU A 110 0.98 20.23 6.14
CA GLU A 110 2.02 21.26 6.00
C GLU A 110 1.57 22.38 5.05
N PHE A 111 1.01 22.02 3.90
CA PHE A 111 0.45 22.98 2.94
C PHE A 111 -0.67 23.83 3.57
N LEU A 112 -1.64 23.20 4.24
CA LEU A 112 -2.78 23.91 4.85
C LEU A 112 -2.36 24.78 6.04
N THR A 113 -1.36 24.37 6.82
CA THR A 113 -0.86 25.15 7.96
C THR A 113 0.09 26.28 7.55
N GLY A 114 0.69 26.18 6.36
CA GLY A 114 1.54 27.22 5.80
C GLY A 114 0.78 28.29 5.00
N MET A 115 -0.54 28.14 4.83
CA MET A 115 -1.44 29.17 4.30
C MET A 115 -1.69 30.26 5.34
#